data_AF-A0A0G9H5T9-F1
#
_entry.id   AF-A0A0G9H5T9-F1
#
_cell.length_a   1.000
_cell.length_b   1.000
_cell.length_c   1.000
_cell.angle_alpha   90.00
_cell.angle_beta   90.00
_cell.angle_gamma   90.00
#
_symmetry.space_group_name_H-M   'P 1'
#
loop_
_entity.id
_entity.type
_entity.pdbx_description
1 polymer ?
#
loop_
_entity_poly.entity_id
_entity_poly.type
_entity_poly.pdbx_seq_one_letter_code
_entity_poly.pdbx_strand_id
1 'polypeptide(L)'
;MNPIKHGDIVIESNTKKISVDGVGVPSAPLKGKFLQIYNMEGTDVVTKITFPAQASGFSFDFEMRGFNGTYPTYICRYSNGTEKKISFIRQTGTAKCVGLSGTEATGVDIVLPAKLYLFFYLDNIVAL
;
A
#
# COMPACT_ATOMS: atom_id res chain seq x y z
N MET A 1 -9.98 -13.80 5.36
CA MET A 1 -8.93 -14.44 4.53
C MET A 1 -7.73 -14.70 5.39
N ASN A 2 -6.86 -15.62 4.99
CA ASN A 2 -5.61 -15.84 5.71
C ASN A 2 -4.61 -14.73 5.34
N PRO A 3 -3.89 -14.16 6.32
CA PRO A 3 -2.85 -13.17 6.05
C PRO A 3 -1.74 -13.77 5.18
N ILE A 4 -1.22 -12.99 4.23
CA ILE A 4 -0.02 -13.32 3.48
C ILE A 4 1.17 -12.79 4.27
N LYS A 5 2.15 -13.64 4.55
CA LYS A 5 3.40 -13.26 5.22
C LYS A 5 4.55 -13.24 4.23
N HIS A 6 5.35 -12.20 4.26
CA HIS A 6 6.57 -12.09 3.47
C HIS A 6 7.68 -11.48 4.33
N GLY A 7 8.56 -12.33 4.87
CA GLY A 7 9.46 -11.93 5.96
C GLY A 7 8.64 -11.40 7.15
N ASP A 8 9.01 -10.23 7.65
CA ASP A 8 8.30 -9.56 8.76
C ASP A 8 7.10 -8.72 8.32
N ILE A 9 6.76 -8.73 7.01
CA ILE A 9 5.63 -8.00 6.46
C ILE A 9 4.39 -8.89 6.49
N VAL A 10 3.29 -8.37 7.00
CA VAL A 10 1.98 -9.04 7.03
C VAL A 10 0.99 -8.27 6.16
N ILE A 11 0.34 -8.97 5.24
CA ILE A 11 -0.61 -8.41 4.27
C ILE A 11 -1.98 -9.06 4.46
N GLU A 12 -2.99 -8.24 4.66
CA GLU A 12 -4.38 -8.65 4.82
C GLU A 12 -5.27 -7.84 3.88
N SER A 13 -6.29 -8.46 3.30
CA SER A 13 -7.27 -7.75 2.48
C SER A 13 -8.68 -8.18 2.81
N ASN A 14 -9.66 -7.34 2.50
CA ASN A 14 -11.07 -7.70 2.55
C ASN A 14 -11.53 -8.47 1.29
N THR A 15 -10.72 -8.52 0.22
CA THR A 15 -11.01 -9.31 -1.01
C THR A 15 -9.95 -10.37 -1.34
N LYS A 16 -10.39 -11.51 -1.90
CA LYS A 16 -9.51 -12.64 -2.31
C LYS A 16 -8.65 -12.35 -3.53
N LYS A 17 -8.76 -11.15 -4.10
CA LYS A 17 -8.12 -10.73 -5.36
C LYS A 17 -6.87 -9.90 -5.09
N ILE A 18 -5.99 -10.41 -4.23
CA ILE A 18 -4.65 -9.87 -4.00
C ILE A 18 -3.62 -10.88 -4.50
N SER A 19 -2.62 -10.46 -5.28
CA SER A 19 -1.44 -11.27 -5.57
C SER A 19 -0.19 -10.57 -5.03
N VAL A 20 0.66 -11.34 -4.37
CA VAL A 20 1.95 -10.88 -3.83
C VAL A 20 3.01 -11.62 -4.63
N ASP A 21 3.69 -10.93 -5.54
CA ASP A 21 4.66 -11.53 -6.45
C ASP A 21 6.02 -10.85 -6.29
N GLY A 22 7.00 -11.52 -5.67
CA GLY A 22 8.45 -11.30 -5.79
C GLY A 22 9.00 -9.86 -5.63
N VAL A 23 9.76 -9.63 -4.56
CA VAL A 23 10.55 -8.41 -4.25
C VAL A 23 11.52 -8.04 -5.38
N GLY A 24 11.58 -6.77 -5.79
CA GLY A 24 12.60 -6.27 -6.73
C GLY A 24 13.20 -4.90 -6.37
N VAL A 25 14.42 -4.65 -6.87
CA VAL A 25 15.26 -3.45 -6.70
C VAL A 25 15.12 -2.53 -7.95
N PRO A 26 15.24 -1.19 -7.85
CA PRO A 26 14.56 -0.25 -8.76
C PRO A 26 15.26 0.06 -10.09
N SER A 27 14.46 0.17 -11.16
CA SER A 27 14.42 1.35 -12.07
C SER A 27 13.15 1.29 -12.94
N ALA A 28 12.61 2.46 -13.31
CA ALA A 28 11.22 2.72 -13.74
C ALA A 28 10.60 1.82 -14.86
N PRO A 29 9.24 1.74 -14.97
CA PRO A 29 8.19 1.97 -13.98
C PRO A 29 7.63 0.60 -13.50
N LEU A 30 8.03 0.18 -12.30
CA LEU A 30 7.67 -1.08 -11.63
C LEU A 30 7.92 -2.39 -12.40
N LYS A 31 9.19 -2.81 -12.42
CA LYS A 31 9.56 -4.24 -12.48
C LYS A 31 9.98 -4.67 -11.07
N GLY A 32 9.31 -5.67 -10.49
CA GLY A 32 9.59 -6.14 -9.10
C GLY A 32 8.44 -5.98 -8.09
N LYS A 33 7.21 -5.82 -8.56
CA LYS A 33 5.99 -5.46 -7.81
C LYS A 33 5.74 -6.34 -6.57
N PHE A 34 6.33 -5.96 -5.44
CA PHE A 34 6.15 -6.60 -4.13
C PHE A 34 4.69 -6.98 -3.85
N LEU A 35 3.74 -6.09 -4.17
CA LEU A 35 2.31 -6.34 -4.01
C LEU A 35 1.50 -5.81 -5.20
N GLN A 36 0.53 -6.61 -5.64
CA GLN A 36 -0.46 -6.27 -6.66
C GLN A 36 -1.87 -6.45 -6.10
N ILE A 37 -2.65 -5.37 -6.12
CA ILE A 37 -4.02 -5.34 -5.61
C ILE A 37 -4.96 -5.11 -6.78
N TYR A 38 -5.98 -5.97 -6.90
CA TYR A 38 -6.94 -5.93 -7.99
C TYR A 38 -8.34 -5.62 -7.45
N ASN A 39 -8.98 -4.57 -7.97
CA ASN A 39 -10.41 -4.39 -7.79
C ASN A 39 -11.17 -4.88 -9.03
N MET A 40 -11.80 -6.05 -8.91
CA MET A 40 -12.66 -6.62 -9.96
C MET A 40 -14.12 -6.76 -9.53
N GLU A 41 -14.50 -6.22 -8.37
CA GLU A 41 -15.82 -6.50 -7.74
C GLU A 41 -16.72 -5.27 -7.68
N GLY A 42 -16.19 -4.09 -8.03
CA GLY A 42 -16.97 -2.85 -7.94
C GLY A 42 -17.36 -2.50 -6.50
N THR A 43 -16.62 -3.03 -5.52
CA THR A 43 -16.72 -2.70 -4.09
C THR A 43 -15.38 -2.13 -3.61
N ASP A 44 -15.38 -1.41 -2.50
CA ASP A 44 -14.13 -0.87 -1.96
C ASP A 44 -13.20 -2.01 -1.52
N VAL A 45 -11.97 -1.99 -2.02
CA VAL A 45 -10.93 -2.93 -1.63
C VAL A 45 -9.98 -2.23 -0.66
N VAL A 46 -9.83 -2.81 0.53
CA VAL A 46 -8.91 -2.33 1.55
C VAL A 46 -7.87 -3.42 1.78
N THR A 47 -6.61 -3.07 1.51
CA THR A 47 -5.47 -3.96 1.76
C THR A 47 -4.58 -3.34 2.82
N LYS A 48 -4.49 -4.00 3.97
CA LYS A 48 -3.68 -3.63 5.11
C LYS A 48 -2.30 -4.25 4.98
N ILE A 49 -1.27 -3.43 5.06
CA ILE A 49 0.12 -3.86 5.01
C ILE A 49 0.77 -3.41 6.32
N THR A 50 1.24 -4.37 7.09
CA THR A 50 1.86 -4.14 8.40
C THR A 50 3.35 -4.44 8.29
N PHE A 51 4.17 -3.55 8.82
CA PHE A 51 5.63 -3.64 8.83
C PHE A 51 6.16 -3.69 10.27
N PRO A 52 7.41 -4.13 10.49
CA PRO A 52 8.12 -3.81 11.73
C PRO A 52 8.06 -2.30 12.00
N ALA A 53 7.83 -1.92 13.25
CA ALA A 53 7.66 -0.52 13.62
C ALA A 53 8.85 0.34 13.18
N GLN A 54 8.58 1.45 12.51
CA GLN A 54 9.60 2.38 12.00
C GLN A 54 9.43 3.76 12.66
N ALA A 55 10.39 4.16 13.49
CA ALA A 55 10.36 5.44 14.20
C ALA A 55 10.34 6.66 13.25
N SER A 56 11.17 6.67 12.21
CA SER A 56 11.17 7.74 11.19
C SER A 56 9.99 7.64 10.21
N GLY A 57 9.33 6.49 10.16
CA GLY A 57 8.37 6.14 9.13
C GLY A 57 8.96 5.36 7.96
N PHE A 58 8.20 5.28 6.87
CA PHE A 58 8.61 4.56 5.65
C PHE A 58 8.10 5.23 4.38
N SER A 59 8.73 4.93 3.26
CA SER A 59 8.28 5.27 1.91
C SER A 59 8.07 4.01 1.07
N PHE A 60 7.22 4.12 0.05
CA PHE A 60 7.01 3.09 -0.95
C PHE A 60 6.73 3.72 -2.32
N ASP A 61 7.15 3.05 -3.38
CA ASP A 61 6.80 3.40 -4.74
C ASP A 61 5.47 2.75 -5.13
N PHE A 62 4.74 3.42 -6.01
CA PHE A 62 3.44 2.95 -6.48
C PHE A 62 3.21 3.23 -7.96
N GLU A 63 2.33 2.41 -8.56
CA GLU A 63 1.74 2.59 -9.89
C GLU A 63 0.27 2.18 -9.86
N MET A 64 -0.55 2.91 -10.59
CA MET A 64 -1.96 2.63 -10.79
C MET A 64 -2.23 2.43 -12.28
N ARG A 65 -2.96 1.37 -12.62
CA ARG A 65 -3.43 1.13 -13.99
C ARG A 65 -4.95 0.95 -14.02
N GLY A 66 -5.55 1.26 -15.17
CA GLY A 66 -7.02 1.26 -15.32
C GLY A 66 -7.71 2.43 -14.62
N PHE A 67 -6.96 3.49 -14.31
CA PHE A 67 -7.48 4.66 -13.63
C PHE A 67 -8.38 5.51 -14.54
N ASN A 68 -9.61 5.79 -14.09
CA ASN A 68 -10.48 6.81 -14.68
C ASN A 68 -11.16 7.64 -13.57
N GLY A 69 -10.54 8.78 -13.21
CA GLY A 69 -11.14 9.86 -12.42
C GLY A 69 -10.70 9.97 -10.95
N THR A 70 -11.01 8.99 -10.11
CA THR A 70 -10.88 9.10 -8.63
C THR A 70 -9.66 8.37 -8.12
N TYR A 71 -8.71 9.12 -7.56
CA TYR A 71 -7.50 8.54 -6.97
C TYR A 71 -7.83 7.71 -5.73
N PRO A 72 -7.19 6.53 -5.58
CA PRO A 72 -7.17 5.81 -4.32
C PRO A 72 -6.68 6.69 -3.17
N THR A 73 -6.85 6.17 -1.97
CA THR A 73 -6.25 6.76 -0.76
C THR A 73 -5.40 5.73 -0.06
N TYR A 74 -4.38 6.19 0.66
CA TYR A 74 -3.66 5.36 1.61
C TYR A 74 -3.79 5.92 3.02
N ILE A 75 -3.81 5.05 4.02
CA ILE A 75 -3.94 5.42 5.42
C ILE A 75 -2.69 4.95 6.16
N CYS A 76 -1.89 5.89 6.65
CA CYS A 76 -0.75 5.57 7.51
C CYS A 76 -1.23 5.22 8.91
N ARG A 77 -0.81 4.07 9.44
CA ARG A 77 -1.14 3.58 10.78
C ARG A 77 0.07 3.73 11.70
N TYR A 78 -0.19 4.13 12.94
CA TYR A 78 0.86 4.40 13.94
C TYR A 78 0.68 3.56 15.21
N SER A 79 1.76 3.34 15.95
CA SER A 79 1.79 2.50 17.14
C SER A 79 0.86 2.96 18.27
N ASN A 80 0.49 4.24 18.31
CA ASN A 80 -0.47 4.80 19.25
C ASN A 80 -1.94 4.71 18.80
N GLY A 81 -2.23 4.01 17.70
CA GLY A 81 -3.58 3.88 17.13
C GLY A 81 -4.03 5.07 16.28
N THR A 82 -3.18 6.10 16.08
CA THR A 82 -3.49 7.20 15.16
C THR A 82 -3.50 6.69 13.72
N GLU A 83 -4.38 7.27 12.90
CA GLU A 83 -4.47 7.03 11.47
C GLU A 83 -4.42 8.35 10.69
N LYS A 84 -3.67 8.38 9.59
CA LYS A 84 -3.62 9.54 8.70
C LYS A 84 -3.97 9.14 7.28
N LYS A 85 -5.15 9.55 6.82
CA LYS A 85 -5.64 9.36 5.46
C LYS A 85 -5.01 10.37 4.50
N ILE A 86 -4.47 9.88 3.39
CA ILE A 86 -3.81 10.69 2.37
C ILE A 86 -4.28 10.22 0.99
N SER A 87 -4.62 11.17 0.12
CA SER A 87 -4.98 10.88 -1.27
C SER A 87 -3.73 10.76 -2.14
N PHE A 88 -3.73 9.80 -3.05
CA PHE A 88 -2.79 9.89 -4.16
C PHE A 88 -3.21 11.02 -5.11
N ILE A 89 -2.24 11.65 -5.76
CA ILE A 89 -2.46 12.80 -6.66
C ILE A 89 -1.99 12.54 -8.08
N ARG A 90 -1.44 11.35 -8.34
CA ARG A 90 -0.86 10.92 -9.60
C ARG A 90 -0.94 9.40 -9.69
N GLN A 91 -0.82 8.86 -10.90
CA GLN A 91 -0.88 7.42 -11.14
C GLN A 91 0.39 6.68 -10.74
N THR A 92 1.55 7.34 -10.73
CA THR A 92 2.84 6.76 -10.35
C THR A 92 3.63 7.69 -9.44
N GLY A 93 4.45 7.14 -8.55
CA GLY A 93 5.45 7.90 -7.80
C GLY A 93 5.75 7.28 -6.45
N THR A 94 6.27 8.08 -5.54
CA THR A 94 6.58 7.67 -4.17
C THR A 94 5.57 8.25 -3.18
N ALA A 95 5.08 7.43 -2.27
CA ALA A 95 4.25 7.81 -1.12
C ALA A 95 5.02 7.57 0.19
N LYS A 96 4.62 8.26 1.26
CA LYS A 96 5.36 8.25 2.53
C LYS A 96 4.42 8.27 3.73
N CYS A 97 4.72 7.45 4.72
CA CYS A 97 4.16 7.51 6.06
C CYS A 97 5.26 7.98 7.00
N VAL A 98 5.34 9.28 7.25
CA VAL A 98 6.32 9.88 8.16
C VAL A 98 5.90 9.61 9.61
N GLY A 99 6.85 9.20 10.44
CA GLY A 99 6.63 9.01 11.89
C GLY A 99 6.10 10.29 12.56
N LEU A 100 5.32 10.14 13.62
CA LEU A 100 4.89 11.28 14.43
C LEU A 100 5.77 11.34 15.69
N SER A 101 5.82 12.50 16.35
CA SER A 101 6.63 12.64 17.56
C SER A 101 6.22 11.59 18.61
N GLY A 102 7.17 10.75 19.01
CA GLY A 102 6.96 9.68 19.98
C GLY A 102 6.11 8.50 19.48
N THR A 103 5.88 8.36 18.17
CA THR A 103 5.12 7.22 17.61
C THR A 103 5.80 6.66 16.38
N GLU A 104 5.64 5.35 16.18
CA GLU A 104 6.25 4.63 15.08
C GLU A 104 5.18 4.37 14.01
N ALA A 105 5.55 4.46 12.74
CA ALA A 105 4.68 3.99 11.67
C ALA A 105 4.71 2.46 11.65
N THR A 106 3.54 1.82 11.71
CA THR A 106 3.40 0.36 11.82
C THR A 106 2.77 -0.27 10.60
N GLY A 107 2.22 0.55 9.69
CA GLY A 107 1.61 0.02 8.47
C GLY A 107 0.98 1.08 7.59
N VAL A 108 0.51 0.62 6.44
CA VAL A 108 -0.32 1.40 5.50
C VAL A 108 -1.51 0.56 5.06
N ASP A 109 -2.67 1.20 4.96
CA ASP A 109 -3.83 0.61 4.31
C ASP A 109 -4.01 1.25 2.95
N ILE A 110 -4.04 0.45 1.89
CA ILE A 110 -4.36 0.90 0.54
C ILE A 110 -5.86 0.72 0.31
N VAL A 111 -6.55 1.81 0.04
CA VAL A 111 -8.00 1.86 -0.20
C VAL A 111 -8.26 2.14 -1.66
N LEU A 112 -8.63 1.11 -2.41
CA LEU A 112 -9.07 1.22 -3.79
C LEU A 112 -10.58 1.43 -3.82
N PRO A 113 -11.08 2.51 -4.42
CA PRO A 113 -12.52 2.74 -4.52
C PRO A 113 -13.20 1.65 -5.35
N ALA A 114 -14.48 1.44 -5.10
CA ALA A 114 -15.44 0.63 -5.84
C ALA A 114 -15.46 0.93 -7.35
N LYS A 115 -14.46 0.41 -8.06
CA LYS A 115 -14.27 0.57 -9.50
C LYS A 115 -13.73 -0.73 -10.09
N LEU A 116 -14.38 -1.16 -11.16
CA LEU A 116 -13.95 -2.31 -11.94
C LEU A 116 -12.63 -2.00 -12.66
N TYR A 117 -11.70 -2.95 -12.60
CA TYR A 117 -10.41 -2.95 -13.32
C TYR A 117 -9.40 -1.88 -12.87
N LEU A 118 -9.42 -1.53 -11.58
CA LEU A 118 -8.34 -0.74 -11.00
C LEU A 118 -7.25 -1.67 -10.45
N PHE A 119 -6.02 -1.45 -10.90
CA PHE A 119 -4.83 -2.18 -10.48
C PHE A 119 -3.94 -1.24 -9.70
N PHE A 120 -3.52 -1.66 -8.51
CA PHE A 120 -2.56 -0.92 -7.70
C PHE A 120 -1.35 -1.79 -7.43
N TYR A 121 -0.18 -1.22 -7.69
CA TYR A 121 1.10 -1.87 -7.49
C TYR A 121 1.89 -1.09 -6.46
N LEU A 122 2.53 -1.81 -5.55
CA LEU A 122 3.38 -1.27 -4.49
C LEU A 122 4.74 -1.96 -4.51
N ASP A 123 5.81 -1.18 -4.37
CA ASP A 123 7.19 -1.67 -4.37
C ASP A 123 8.14 -0.77 -3.55
N ASN A 124 9.42 -1.15 -3.44
CA ASN A 124 10.50 -0.37 -2.81
C ASN A 124 10.13 0.22 -1.44
N ILE A 125 9.73 -0.65 -0.51
CA ILE A 125 9.41 -0.22 0.84
C ILE A 125 10.72 0.04 1.60
N VAL A 126 10.94 1.29 2.00
CA VAL A 126 12.20 1.74 2.60
C VAL A 126 11.90 2.54 3.86
N ALA A 127 12.62 2.28 4.96
CA ALA A 127 12.58 3.10 6.16
C ALA A 127 13.13 4.51 5.89
N LEU A 128 12.54 5.54 6.52
CA LEU A 128 12.93 6.95 6.31
C LEU A 128 14.12 7.39 7.15
#